data_AF-A0A6A5R1X9-F1
#
_entry.id   AF-A0A6A5R1X9-F1
#
_cell.length_a   1.000
_cell.length_b   1.000
_cell.length_c   1.000
_cell.angle_alpha   90.00
_cell.angle_beta   90.00
_cell.angle_gamma   90.00
#
_symmetry.space_group_name_H-M   'P 1'
#
loop_
_entity.id
_entity.type
_entity.pdbx_description
1 polymer ?
#
loop_
_entity_poly.entity_id
_entity_poly.type
_entity_poly.pdbx_seq_one_letter_code
_entity_poly.pdbx_strand_id
1 'polypeptide(L)'
;MAAPLTSLFSISFALALLATLLVAATLRLLAILPGQRAKPTQWRKRPLATRVLIVLGSGGHTHEMFYLLRDLDVRKYTHRTYIVSSGDAFSAQRAVEFEASLAERENAAQKKKKSESQVPAVVVNGQTLAHKMSAQRQACLGPEHYNIAVVPRARKIHQSLVTTPFSVLYTLYKSFAPLLAAPPLLPHAPPSNPYEAAAADLPDLIVTNGPATAVVVILASLILRFFGVRGAHSRNKCRTIYVESFARVKGLSLSGKLLSRVVDRFLVQWEELERKGGGRAEFWGILV
;
A
#
# COMPACT_ATOMS: atom_id res chain seq x y z
N MET A 1 35.06 48.92 -2.79
CA MET A 1 33.80 49.12 -3.55
C MET A 1 32.68 48.41 -2.81
N ALA A 2 31.72 49.14 -2.25
CA ALA A 2 30.57 48.56 -1.55
C ALA A 2 29.58 47.97 -2.57
N ALA A 3 28.99 46.81 -2.27
CA ALA A 3 27.98 46.20 -3.13
C ALA A 3 26.76 47.14 -3.26
N PRO A 4 26.13 47.25 -4.45
CA PRO A 4 24.99 48.12 -4.64
C PRO A 4 23.83 47.69 -3.73
N LEU A 5 23.17 48.64 -3.06
CA LEU A 5 22.09 48.40 -2.09
C LEU A 5 20.98 47.49 -2.64
N THR A 6 20.73 47.52 -3.96
CA THR A 6 19.78 46.63 -4.65
C THR A 6 20.12 45.15 -4.50
N SER A 7 21.40 44.79 -4.48
CA SER A 7 21.86 43.41 -4.28
C SER A 7 21.56 42.89 -2.87
N LEU A 8 21.68 43.73 -1.85
CA LEU A 8 21.38 43.36 -0.46
C LEU A 8 19.88 43.11 -0.25
N PHE A 9 19.01 43.89 -0.90
CA PHE A 9 17.56 43.66 -0.88
C PHE A 9 17.17 42.38 -1.62
N SER A 10 17.81 42.07 -2.76
CA SER A 10 17.57 40.82 -3.49
C SER A 10 17.99 39.59 -2.68
N ILE A 11 19.13 39.64 -1.99
CA ILE A 11 19.61 38.53 -1.13
C ILE A 11 18.68 38.35 0.07
N SER A 12 18.31 39.44 0.75
CA SER A 12 17.40 39.40 1.91
C SER A 12 16.03 38.84 1.54
N PHE A 13 15.50 39.25 0.38
CA PHE A 13 14.25 38.71 -0.17
C PHE A 13 14.36 37.22 -0.49
N ALA A 14 15.45 36.79 -1.14
CA ALA A 14 15.67 35.38 -1.46
C ALA A 14 15.78 34.50 -0.19
N LEU A 15 16.45 34.99 0.86
CA LEU A 15 16.55 34.31 2.14
C LEU A 15 15.19 34.22 2.85
N ALA A 16 14.41 35.30 2.86
CA ALA A 16 13.06 35.31 3.42
C ALA A 16 12.12 34.34 2.66
N LEU A 17 12.20 34.32 1.32
CA LEU A 17 11.46 33.37 0.50
C LEU A 17 11.87 31.92 0.80
N LEU A 18 13.17 31.64 0.90
CA LEU A 18 13.65 30.30 1.25
C LEU A 18 13.16 29.88 2.64
N ALA A 19 13.24 30.76 3.63
CA ALA A 19 12.78 30.49 4.99
C ALA A 19 11.27 30.21 5.03
N THR A 20 10.45 31.02 4.36
CA THR A 20 9.01 30.81 4.27
C THR A 20 8.65 29.50 3.57
N LEU A 21 9.35 29.16 2.47
CA LEU A 21 9.17 27.87 1.80
C LEU A 21 9.56 26.69 2.68
N LEU A 22 10.65 26.79 3.45
CA LEU A 22 11.08 25.75 4.40
C LEU A 22 10.05 25.57 5.53
N VAL A 23 9.52 26.66 6.08
CA VAL A 23 8.45 26.61 7.09
C VAL A 23 7.20 25.97 6.52
N ALA A 24 6.74 26.41 5.35
CA ALA A 24 5.57 25.84 4.67
C ALA A 24 5.76 24.35 4.37
N ALA A 25 6.93 23.95 3.87
CA ALA A 25 7.27 22.56 3.60
C ALA A 25 7.30 21.72 4.88
N THR A 26 7.84 22.26 5.98
CA THR A 26 7.87 21.58 7.28
C THR A 26 6.46 21.39 7.83
N LEU A 27 5.63 22.44 7.82
CA LEU A 27 4.22 22.36 8.24
C LEU A 27 3.45 21.35 7.39
N ARG A 28 3.69 21.34 6.06
CA ARG A 28 3.06 20.38 5.14
C ARG A 28 3.48 18.96 5.45
N LEU A 29 4.76 18.72 5.71
CA LEU A 29 5.29 17.41 6.07
C LEU A 29 4.68 16.92 7.39
N LEU A 30 4.64 17.77 8.42
CA LEU A 30 4.02 17.46 9.71
C LEU A 30 2.52 17.17 9.60
N ALA A 31 1.79 17.86 8.71
CA ALA A 31 0.37 17.63 8.47
C ALA A 31 0.06 16.30 7.73
N ILE A 32 1.05 15.73 7.03
CA ILE A 32 0.90 14.47 6.28
C ILE A 32 1.38 13.29 7.10
N LEU A 33 2.43 13.49 7.90
CA LEU A 33 3.01 12.43 8.69
C LEU A 33 2.00 11.94 9.73
N PRO A 34 1.87 10.61 9.88
CA PRO A 34 0.91 10.03 10.80
C PRO A 34 1.30 10.32 12.26
N GLY A 35 0.36 10.86 13.02
CA GLY A 35 0.51 11.08 14.47
C GLY A 35 0.64 9.77 15.25
N GLN A 36 1.06 9.87 16.53
CA GLN A 36 1.44 8.69 17.34
C GLN A 36 0.34 7.65 17.55
N ARG A 37 -0.93 8.02 17.45
CA ARG A 37 -2.08 7.10 17.52
C ARG A 37 -3.19 7.58 16.59
N ALA A 38 -3.15 7.17 15.33
CA ALA A 38 -4.31 7.30 14.47
C ALA A 38 -5.37 6.28 14.92
N LYS A 39 -6.35 6.72 15.72
CA LYS A 39 -7.53 5.90 15.99
C LYS A 39 -8.21 5.61 14.65
N PRO A 40 -8.67 4.37 14.37
CA PRO A 40 -9.40 4.08 13.15
C PRO A 40 -10.60 5.02 13.08
N THR A 41 -10.70 5.82 12.02
CA THR A 41 -11.83 6.73 11.82
C THR A 41 -13.05 5.86 11.50
N GLN A 42 -13.85 5.56 12.52
CA GLN A 42 -14.91 4.53 12.46
C GLN A 42 -16.08 4.92 11.53
N TRP A 43 -16.16 6.16 11.06
CA TRP A 43 -17.36 6.74 10.44
C TRP A 43 -17.13 7.14 8.97
N ARG A 44 -16.59 6.24 8.15
CA ARG A 44 -16.52 6.45 6.69
C ARG A 44 -17.44 5.46 5.97
N LYS A 45 -18.31 5.98 5.10
CA LYS A 45 -19.05 5.15 4.14
C LYS A 45 -18.02 4.32 3.36
N ARG A 46 -18.15 3.00 3.39
CA ARG A 46 -17.22 2.09 2.73
C ARG A 46 -17.21 2.42 1.24
N PRO A 47 -16.04 2.69 0.63
CA PRO A 47 -15.98 2.94 -0.80
C PRO A 47 -16.55 1.72 -1.54
N LEU A 48 -17.11 1.98 -2.72
CA LEU A 48 -17.67 0.92 -3.57
C LEU A 48 -16.56 -0.06 -4.00
N ALA A 49 -15.40 0.49 -4.38
CA ALA A 49 -14.21 -0.22 -4.80
C ALA A 49 -12.99 0.31 -4.03
N THR A 50 -12.07 -0.58 -3.65
CA THR A 50 -10.84 -0.24 -2.92
C THR A 50 -9.65 -0.80 -3.68
N ARG A 51 -8.70 0.08 -4.03
CA ARG A 51 -7.44 -0.33 -4.66
C ARG A 51 -6.37 -0.53 -3.59
N VAL A 52 -5.80 -1.73 -3.52
CA VAL A 52 -4.65 -2.05 -2.67
C VAL A 52 -3.41 -2.29 -3.53
N LEU A 53 -2.30 -1.75 -3.08
CA LEU A 53 -1.00 -1.92 -3.71
C LEU A 53 -0.09 -2.70 -2.76
N ILE A 54 0.44 -3.83 -3.22
CA ILE A 54 1.20 -4.78 -2.42
C ILE A 54 2.61 -4.79 -2.96
N VAL A 55 3.58 -4.32 -2.19
CA VAL A 55 4.98 -4.35 -2.61
C VAL A 55 5.61 -5.64 -2.10
N LEU A 56 5.86 -6.55 -3.03
CA LEU A 56 6.49 -7.83 -2.76
C LEU A 56 7.99 -7.62 -2.54
N GLY A 57 8.51 -8.24 -1.48
CA GLY A 57 9.94 -8.44 -1.35
C GLY A 57 10.44 -9.49 -2.34
N SER A 58 11.69 -9.92 -2.17
CA SER A 58 12.25 -11.05 -2.92
C SER A 58 12.53 -12.22 -1.97
N GLY A 59 12.30 -13.45 -2.40
CA GLY A 59 12.56 -14.66 -1.62
C GLY A 59 11.60 -14.85 -0.43
N GLY A 60 12.15 -14.92 0.79
CA GLY A 60 11.37 -15.17 2.01
C GLY A 60 10.31 -14.10 2.31
N HIS A 61 10.61 -12.83 2.02
CA HIS A 61 9.65 -11.73 2.19
C HIS A 61 8.40 -11.90 1.33
N THR A 62 8.53 -12.46 0.13
CA THR A 62 7.39 -12.75 -0.75
C THR A 62 6.45 -13.76 -0.11
N HIS A 63 7.00 -14.81 0.49
CA HIS A 63 6.22 -15.84 1.19
C HIS A 63 5.51 -15.27 2.41
N GLU A 64 6.23 -14.51 3.24
CA GLU A 64 5.64 -13.78 4.37
C GLU A 64 4.46 -12.91 3.90
N MET A 65 4.62 -12.16 2.81
CA MET A 65 3.57 -11.28 2.30
C MET A 65 2.32 -12.05 1.84
N PHE A 66 2.48 -13.16 1.12
CA PHE A 66 1.31 -13.96 0.71
C PHE A 66 0.62 -14.65 1.88
N TYR A 67 1.37 -15.03 2.92
CA TYR A 67 0.76 -15.53 4.14
C TYR A 67 -0.03 -14.44 4.87
N LEU A 68 0.51 -13.22 4.98
CA LEU A 68 -0.22 -12.06 5.52
C LEU A 68 -1.53 -11.79 4.76
N LEU A 69 -1.51 -12.02 3.45
CA LEU A 69 -2.65 -11.78 2.57
C LEU A 69 -3.60 -12.98 2.46
N ARG A 70 -3.31 -14.11 3.12
CA ARG A 70 -4.07 -15.36 2.93
C ARG A 70 -5.58 -15.16 3.11
N ASP A 71 -5.99 -14.33 4.06
CA ASP A 71 -7.40 -14.07 4.40
C ASP A 71 -7.91 -12.73 3.82
N LEU A 72 -7.29 -12.25 2.75
CA LEU A 72 -7.68 -11.01 2.07
C LEU A 72 -9.11 -11.12 1.50
N ASP A 73 -10.00 -10.24 1.95
CA ASP A 73 -11.37 -10.16 1.43
C ASP A 73 -11.41 -9.48 0.04
N VAL A 74 -11.60 -10.30 -0.98
CA VAL A 74 -11.70 -9.90 -2.40
C VAL A 74 -12.95 -9.08 -2.74
N ARG A 75 -13.93 -8.99 -1.83
CA ARG A 75 -15.13 -8.14 -2.00
C ARG A 75 -14.88 -6.73 -1.47
N LYS A 76 -13.90 -6.57 -0.59
CA LYS A 76 -13.48 -5.28 -0.01
C LYS A 76 -12.34 -4.67 -0.80
N TYR A 77 -11.30 -5.46 -1.08
CA TYR A 77 -10.11 -5.04 -1.82
C TYR A 77 -10.26 -5.44 -3.28
N THR A 78 -11.04 -4.65 -4.01
CA THR A 78 -11.56 -4.98 -5.33
C THR A 78 -10.52 -4.92 -6.45
N HIS A 79 -9.44 -4.17 -6.26
CA HIS A 79 -8.30 -4.13 -7.20
C HIS A 79 -6.97 -4.28 -6.47
N ARG A 80 -6.13 -5.22 -6.92
CA ARG A 80 -4.84 -5.55 -6.28
C ARG A 80 -3.68 -5.33 -7.25
N THR A 81 -2.85 -4.33 -6.97
CA THR A 81 -1.62 -4.08 -7.74
C THR A 81 -0.42 -4.68 -7.01
N TYR A 82 0.22 -5.70 -7.57
CA TYR A 82 1.45 -6.28 -7.02
C TYR A 82 2.67 -5.58 -7.63
N ILE A 83 3.48 -4.91 -6.81
CA ILE A 83 4.79 -4.42 -7.22
C ILE A 83 5.82 -5.51 -7.02
N VAL A 84 6.53 -5.84 -8.10
CA VAL A 84 7.68 -6.76 -8.09
C VAL A 84 8.94 -6.02 -8.53
N SER A 85 10.08 -6.44 -7.99
CA SER A 85 11.36 -5.88 -8.36
C SER A 85 11.85 -6.45 -9.71
N SER A 86 12.59 -5.65 -10.49
CA SER A 86 13.18 -6.09 -11.75
C SER A 86 14.08 -7.31 -11.57
N GLY A 87 13.86 -8.35 -12.37
CA GLY A 87 14.59 -9.62 -12.27
C GLY A 87 14.13 -10.51 -11.11
N ASP A 88 12.93 -10.31 -10.58
CA ASP A 88 12.27 -11.20 -9.62
C ASP A 88 11.03 -11.85 -10.24
N ALA A 89 11.27 -12.72 -11.23
CA ALA A 89 10.21 -13.47 -11.91
C ALA A 89 9.47 -14.42 -10.97
N PHE A 90 10.18 -14.94 -9.95
CA PHE A 90 9.60 -15.83 -8.95
C PHE A 90 8.48 -15.15 -8.15
N SER A 91 8.71 -13.93 -7.65
CA SER A 91 7.66 -13.20 -6.95
C SER A 91 6.48 -12.82 -7.84
N ALA A 92 6.71 -12.56 -9.14
CA ALA A 92 5.66 -12.32 -10.10
C ALA A 92 4.79 -13.56 -10.35
N GLN A 93 5.42 -14.73 -10.53
CA GLN A 93 4.70 -15.99 -10.69
C GLN A 93 3.87 -16.33 -9.44
N ARG A 94 4.44 -16.11 -8.25
CA ARG A 94 3.72 -16.33 -6.99
C ARG A 94 2.50 -15.43 -6.81
N ALA A 95 2.51 -14.21 -7.36
CA ALA A 95 1.33 -13.35 -7.37
C ALA A 95 0.20 -13.94 -8.22
N VAL A 96 0.53 -14.52 -9.38
CA VAL A 96 -0.45 -15.19 -10.25
C VAL A 96 -1.03 -16.43 -9.56
N GLU A 97 -0.17 -17.27 -8.98
CA GLU A 97 -0.56 -18.47 -8.22
C GLU A 97 -1.47 -18.09 -7.03
N PHE A 98 -1.13 -17.01 -6.33
CA PHE A 98 -1.92 -16.51 -5.21
C PHE A 98 -3.32 -16.06 -5.64
N GLU A 99 -3.46 -15.29 -6.73
CA GLU A 99 -4.77 -14.88 -7.26
C GLU A 99 -5.60 -16.08 -7.74
N ALA A 100 -4.98 -17.09 -8.35
CA ALA A 100 -5.64 -18.34 -8.71
C ALA A 100 -6.18 -19.06 -7.44
N SER A 101 -5.36 -19.13 -6.39
CA SER A 101 -5.79 -19.72 -5.10
C SER A 101 -6.95 -18.98 -4.45
N LEU A 102 -7.03 -17.65 -4.60
CA LEU A 102 -8.14 -16.85 -4.10
C LEU A 102 -9.43 -17.19 -4.86
N ALA A 103 -9.33 -17.34 -6.19
CA ALA A 103 -10.46 -17.70 -7.03
C ALA A 103 -11.01 -19.10 -6.71
N GLU A 104 -10.13 -20.09 -6.55
CA GLU A 104 -10.51 -21.45 -6.17
C GLU A 104 -11.23 -21.50 -4.82
N ARG A 105 -10.71 -20.78 -3.82
CA ARG A 105 -11.29 -20.72 -2.48
C ARG A 105 -12.68 -20.09 -2.47
N GLU A 106 -12.87 -18.99 -3.18
CA GLU A 106 -14.19 -18.35 -3.29
C GLU A 106 -15.19 -19.27 -4.03
N ASN A 107 -14.75 -19.95 -5.09
CA ASN A 107 -15.57 -20.91 -5.81
C ASN A 107 -15.99 -22.10 -4.91
N ALA A 108 -15.06 -22.63 -4.10
CA ALA A 108 -15.35 -23.68 -3.13
C ALA A 108 -16.33 -23.20 -2.04
N ALA A 109 -16.16 -21.98 -1.53
CA ALA A 109 -17.05 -21.39 -0.54
C ALA A 109 -18.47 -21.17 -1.11
N GLN A 110 -18.60 -20.75 -2.37
CA GLN A 110 -19.88 -20.60 -3.05
C GLN A 110 -20.58 -21.96 -3.28
N LYS A 111 -19.84 -23.00 -3.68
CA LYS A 111 -20.37 -24.36 -3.81
C LYS A 111 -20.91 -24.86 -2.46
N LYS A 112 -20.14 -24.70 -1.38
CA LYS A 112 -20.56 -25.11 -0.03
C LYS A 112 -21.84 -24.40 0.42
N LYS A 113 -21.94 -23.08 0.20
CA LYS A 113 -23.16 -22.31 0.50
C LYS A 113 -24.38 -22.78 -0.31
N LYS A 114 -24.21 -23.11 -1.59
CA LYS A 114 -25.29 -23.63 -2.44
C LYS A 114 -25.79 -24.99 -1.95
N SER A 115 -24.88 -25.87 -1.53
CA SER A 115 -25.21 -27.17 -0.95
C SER A 115 -25.89 -27.07 0.42
N GLU A 116 -25.46 -26.15 1.30
CA GLU A 116 -26.10 -25.90 2.60
C GLU A 116 -27.50 -25.27 2.46
N SER A 117 -27.68 -24.40 1.46
CA SER A 117 -28.99 -23.77 1.17
C SER A 117 -30.01 -24.74 0.55
N GLN A 118 -29.57 -25.94 0.14
CA GLN A 118 -30.44 -27.01 -0.36
C GLN A 118 -30.99 -27.93 0.75
N VAL A 119 -30.54 -27.77 2.01
CA VAL A 119 -31.21 -28.40 3.15
C VAL A 119 -32.53 -27.64 3.39
N PRO A 120 -33.70 -28.31 3.34
CA PRO A 120 -34.98 -27.63 3.48
C PRO A 120 -35.01 -26.85 4.80
N ALA A 121 -35.34 -25.57 4.71
CA ALA A 121 -35.54 -24.72 5.88
C ALA A 121 -36.54 -25.42 6.81
N VAL A 122 -36.08 -25.82 8.00
CA VAL A 122 -36.96 -26.41 9.02
C VAL A 122 -37.94 -25.31 9.42
N VAL A 123 -39.18 -25.45 8.96
CA VAL A 123 -40.28 -24.56 9.33
C VAL A 123 -40.67 -24.89 10.77
N VAL A 124 -40.13 -24.14 11.73
CA VAL A 124 -40.62 -24.15 13.11
C VAL A 124 -41.52 -22.93 13.30
N ASN A 125 -42.79 -23.15 13.61
CA ASN A 125 -43.78 -22.13 13.99
C ASN A 125 -44.08 -21.03 12.94
N GLY A 126 -44.24 -21.38 11.66
CA GLY A 126 -44.90 -20.50 10.67
C GLY A 126 -44.19 -19.17 10.36
N GLN A 127 -43.02 -18.93 10.92
CA GLN A 127 -42.21 -17.75 10.68
C GLN A 127 -41.01 -18.14 9.84
N THR A 128 -41.14 -17.93 8.53
CA THR A 128 -39.98 -17.94 7.62
C THR A 128 -39.09 -16.78 8.03
N LEU A 129 -38.02 -17.05 8.78
CA LEU A 129 -36.90 -16.12 8.96
C LEU A 129 -36.26 -15.93 7.59
N ALA A 130 -36.85 -15.04 6.79
CA ALA A 130 -36.23 -14.49 5.60
C ALA A 130 -34.97 -13.78 6.09
N HIS A 131 -33.85 -14.51 6.09
CA HIS A 131 -32.54 -13.95 6.27
C HIS A 131 -32.46 -12.79 5.29
N LYS A 132 -32.50 -11.54 5.79
CA LYS A 132 -32.22 -10.35 5.00
C LYS A 132 -30.83 -10.56 4.42
N MET A 133 -30.77 -11.11 3.22
CA MET A 133 -29.57 -11.19 2.40
C MET A 133 -29.21 -9.73 2.14
N SER A 134 -28.40 -9.12 3.00
CA SER A 134 -27.69 -7.90 2.64
C SER A 134 -27.04 -8.23 1.31
N ALA A 135 -27.39 -7.50 0.24
CA ALA A 135 -26.86 -7.72 -1.10
C ALA A 135 -25.33 -7.83 -1.01
N GLN A 136 -24.83 -9.05 -0.95
CA GLN A 136 -23.44 -9.29 -0.59
C GLN A 136 -22.64 -8.93 -1.82
N ARG A 137 -21.73 -7.96 -1.70
CA ARG A 137 -20.90 -7.51 -2.83
C ARG A 137 -20.26 -8.73 -3.50
N GLN A 138 -20.24 -8.70 -4.83
CA GLN A 138 -19.62 -9.72 -5.67
C GLN A 138 -18.13 -9.81 -5.35
N ALA A 139 -17.58 -11.03 -5.39
CA ALA A 139 -16.14 -11.23 -5.26
C ALA A 139 -15.43 -10.76 -6.53
N CYS A 140 -14.48 -9.83 -6.38
CA CYS A 140 -13.71 -9.26 -7.47
C CYS A 140 -12.46 -10.10 -7.73
N LEU A 141 -12.60 -11.13 -8.57
CA LEU A 141 -11.58 -12.13 -8.91
C LEU A 141 -11.37 -12.19 -10.41
N GLY A 142 -10.17 -12.53 -10.87
CA GLY A 142 -9.84 -12.62 -12.30
C GLY A 142 -8.87 -11.54 -12.77
N PRO A 143 -8.41 -11.62 -14.02
CA PRO A 143 -7.38 -10.73 -14.58
C PRO A 143 -7.80 -9.25 -14.61
N GLU A 144 -9.09 -8.94 -14.56
CA GLU A 144 -9.61 -7.57 -14.45
C GLU A 144 -9.38 -6.92 -13.08
N HIS A 145 -9.13 -7.71 -12.03
CA HIS A 145 -9.11 -7.26 -10.64
C HIS A 145 -7.72 -7.28 -10.00
N TYR A 146 -6.69 -7.64 -10.76
CA TYR A 146 -5.31 -7.50 -10.31
C TYR A 146 -4.37 -7.15 -11.46
N ASN A 147 -3.21 -6.61 -11.12
CA ASN A 147 -2.14 -6.39 -12.09
C ASN A 147 -0.78 -6.48 -11.41
N ILE A 148 0.24 -6.87 -12.19
CA ILE A 148 1.63 -6.93 -11.72
C ILE A 148 2.39 -5.78 -12.36
N ALA A 149 3.03 -4.95 -11.54
CA ALA A 149 3.86 -3.84 -11.96
C ALA A 149 5.33 -4.11 -11.62
N VAL A 150 6.19 -4.05 -12.62
CA VAL A 150 7.63 -4.24 -12.43
C VAL A 150 8.30 -2.89 -12.18
N VAL A 151 9.01 -2.78 -11.06
CA VAL A 151 9.79 -1.60 -10.68
C VAL A 151 11.28 -2.00 -10.61
N PRO A 152 12.23 -1.15 -11.07
CA PRO A 152 13.66 -1.42 -10.92
C PRO A 152 14.06 -1.68 -9.46
N ARG A 153 15.06 -2.54 -9.23
CA ARG A 153 15.61 -2.69 -7.88
C ARG A 153 16.27 -1.39 -7.42
N ALA A 154 15.90 -0.92 -6.22
CA ALA A 154 16.52 0.25 -5.59
C ALA A 154 18.04 0.12 -5.45
N ARG A 155 18.54 -1.09 -5.20
CA ARG A 155 19.96 -1.44 -5.15
C ARG A 155 20.16 -2.84 -5.73
N LYS A 156 21.10 -2.99 -6.66
CA LYS A 156 21.52 -4.29 -7.19
C LYS A 156 22.44 -5.00 -6.19
N ILE A 157 22.50 -6.33 -6.27
CA ILE A 157 23.45 -7.12 -5.48
C ILE A 157 24.87 -6.71 -5.90
N HIS A 158 25.78 -6.56 -4.93
CA HIS A 158 27.15 -6.06 -5.11
C HIS A 158 27.28 -4.61 -5.62
N GLN A 159 26.19 -3.84 -5.67
CA GLN A 159 26.27 -2.42 -6.02
C GLN A 159 26.91 -1.61 -4.89
N SER A 160 27.89 -0.78 -5.25
CA SER A 160 28.52 0.19 -4.36
C SER A 160 27.51 1.17 -3.76
N LEU A 161 27.74 1.60 -2.53
CA LEU A 161 26.91 2.59 -1.85
C LEU A 161 26.94 3.95 -2.57
N VAL A 162 28.01 4.27 -3.31
CA VAL A 162 28.15 5.54 -4.05
C VAL A 162 27.26 5.59 -5.28
N THR A 163 27.07 4.45 -5.97
CA THR A 163 26.19 4.39 -7.15
C THR A 163 24.74 4.09 -6.81
N THR A 164 24.46 3.70 -5.56
CA THR A 164 23.12 3.37 -5.07
C THR A 164 22.12 4.55 -5.16
N PRO A 165 22.48 5.82 -4.90
CA PRO A 165 21.57 6.95 -5.08
C PRO A 165 20.97 7.05 -6.49
N PHE A 166 21.75 6.77 -7.54
CA PHE A 166 21.25 6.81 -8.91
C PHE A 166 20.20 5.73 -9.18
N SER A 167 20.43 4.49 -8.71
CA SER A 167 19.44 3.43 -8.85
C SER A 167 18.21 3.66 -7.98
N VAL A 168 18.36 4.26 -6.79
CA VAL A 168 17.26 4.67 -5.93
C VAL A 168 16.41 5.74 -6.61
N LEU A 169 17.02 6.78 -7.20
CA LEU A 169 16.29 7.83 -7.93
C LEU A 169 15.56 7.28 -9.16
N TYR A 170 16.20 6.39 -9.92
CA TYR A 170 15.55 5.71 -11.04
C TYR A 170 14.36 4.86 -10.59
N THR A 171 14.51 4.13 -9.48
CA THR A 171 13.44 3.37 -8.84
C THR A 171 12.31 4.28 -8.36
N LEU A 172 12.64 5.43 -7.78
CA LEU A 172 11.68 6.42 -7.31
C LEU A 172 10.83 6.95 -8.48
N TYR A 173 11.48 7.35 -9.57
CA TYR A 173 10.80 7.80 -10.78
C TYR A 173 9.85 6.73 -11.33
N LYS A 174 10.33 5.48 -11.46
CA LYS A 174 9.51 4.37 -11.95
C LYS A 174 8.41 3.92 -10.98
N SER A 175 8.51 4.23 -9.69
CA SER A 175 7.49 3.92 -8.69
C SER A 175 6.22 4.78 -8.83
N PHE A 176 6.29 5.95 -9.47
CA PHE A 176 5.10 6.79 -9.68
C PHE A 176 4.08 6.15 -10.63
N ALA A 177 4.51 5.44 -11.67
CA ALA A 177 3.60 4.82 -12.64
C ALA A 177 2.58 3.87 -11.97
N PRO A 178 2.98 2.83 -11.20
CA PRO A 178 2.03 1.96 -10.52
C PRO A 178 1.25 2.65 -9.40
N LEU A 179 1.77 3.73 -8.79
CA LEU A 179 1.03 4.51 -7.81
C LEU A 179 -0.08 5.37 -8.45
N LEU A 180 0.15 5.88 -9.66
CA LEU A 180 -0.79 6.78 -10.33
C LEU A 180 -1.96 6.04 -10.97
N ALA A 181 -1.72 4.88 -11.59
CA ALA A 181 -2.78 4.08 -12.22
C ALA A 181 -2.35 2.62 -12.40
N ALA A 182 -3.31 1.71 -12.44
CA ALA A 182 -3.13 0.40 -13.05
C ALA A 182 -3.33 0.52 -14.57
N PRO A 183 -2.64 -0.30 -15.39
CA PRO A 183 -2.90 -0.36 -16.82
C PRO A 183 -4.37 -0.73 -17.10
N PRO A 184 -5.04 -0.09 -18.08
CA PRO A 184 -6.39 -0.48 -18.47
C PRO A 184 -6.37 -1.86 -19.14
N LEU A 185 -7.49 -2.58 -19.06
CA LEU A 185 -7.65 -3.88 -19.73
C LEU A 185 -7.64 -3.74 -21.25
N LEU A 186 -8.28 -2.68 -21.75
CA LEU A 186 -8.27 -2.31 -23.16
C LEU A 186 -7.41 -1.05 -23.36
N PRO A 187 -6.43 -1.06 -24.27
CA PRO A 187 -5.63 0.12 -24.58
C PRO A 187 -6.52 1.32 -24.96
N HIS A 188 -6.25 2.48 -24.37
CA HIS A 188 -6.92 3.76 -24.65
C HIS A 188 -8.43 3.85 -24.32
N ALA A 189 -9.02 2.83 -23.67
CA ALA A 189 -10.40 2.92 -23.22
C ALA A 189 -10.50 3.66 -21.87
N PRO A 190 -11.48 4.60 -21.70
CA PRO A 190 -11.78 5.15 -20.39
C PRO A 190 -12.41 4.09 -19.48
N PRO A 191 -12.28 4.22 -18.15
CA PRO A 191 -12.87 3.27 -17.21
C PRO A 191 -14.39 3.25 -17.36
N SER A 192 -14.94 2.07 -17.65
CA SER A 192 -16.36 1.82 -17.92
C SER A 192 -17.15 1.50 -16.66
N ASN A 193 -16.49 0.90 -15.68
CA ASN A 193 -17.09 0.46 -14.44
C ASN A 193 -16.36 1.03 -13.20
N PRO A 194 -17.00 1.02 -12.02
CA PRO A 194 -16.39 1.59 -10.82
C PRO A 194 -15.09 0.88 -10.36
N TYR A 195 -14.90 -0.38 -10.74
CA TYR A 195 -13.69 -1.14 -10.40
C TYR A 195 -12.50 -0.68 -11.24
N GLU A 196 -12.70 -0.48 -12.55
CA GLU A 196 -11.72 0.12 -13.46
C GLU A 196 -11.40 1.56 -13.05
N ALA A 197 -12.40 2.34 -12.63
CA ALA A 197 -12.19 3.69 -12.12
C ALA A 197 -11.31 3.69 -10.85
N ALA A 198 -11.51 2.72 -9.95
CA ALA A 198 -10.65 2.54 -8.78
C ALA A 198 -9.24 2.09 -9.16
N ALA A 199 -9.10 1.21 -10.17
CA ALA A 199 -7.82 0.77 -10.71
C ALA A 199 -7.02 1.94 -11.32
N ALA A 200 -7.70 2.87 -12.00
CA ALA A 200 -7.13 4.08 -12.60
C ALA A 200 -6.88 5.23 -11.60
N ASP A 201 -7.28 5.08 -10.33
CA ASP A 201 -7.08 6.07 -9.26
C ASP A 201 -5.90 5.70 -8.36
N LEU A 202 -5.49 6.62 -7.48
CA LEU A 202 -4.48 6.36 -6.46
C LEU A 202 -4.88 5.19 -5.55
N PRO A 203 -3.92 4.37 -5.10
CA PRO A 203 -4.20 3.29 -4.16
C PRO A 203 -4.77 3.85 -2.87
N ASP A 204 -5.78 3.18 -2.31
CA ASP A 204 -6.30 3.49 -0.98
C ASP A 204 -5.31 3.02 0.10
N LEU A 205 -4.66 1.89 -0.16
CA LEU A 205 -3.77 1.22 0.78
C LEU A 205 -2.52 0.68 0.06
N ILE A 206 -1.36 0.87 0.68
CA ILE A 206 -0.07 0.32 0.27
C ILE A 206 0.40 -0.57 1.42
N VAL A 207 0.65 -1.85 1.14
CA VAL A 207 1.13 -2.82 2.13
C VAL A 207 2.49 -3.35 1.69
N THR A 208 3.43 -3.43 2.63
CA THR A 208 4.74 -4.02 2.35
C THR A 208 5.42 -4.56 3.60
N ASN A 209 6.23 -5.60 3.42
CA ASN A 209 7.20 -6.12 4.38
C ASN A 209 8.62 -6.08 3.81
N GLY A 210 8.80 -5.39 2.69
CA GLY A 210 9.94 -5.57 1.80
C GLY A 210 11.17 -4.72 2.16
N PRO A 211 12.33 -5.08 1.56
CA PRO A 211 13.58 -4.32 1.66
C PRO A 211 13.57 -3.09 0.74
N ALA A 212 14.74 -2.51 0.45
CA ALA A 212 14.96 -1.19 -0.17
C ALA A 212 13.92 -0.66 -1.19
N THR A 213 13.45 -1.47 -2.16
CA THR A 213 12.41 -1.03 -3.13
C THR A 213 11.12 -0.58 -2.44
N ALA A 214 10.69 -1.27 -1.37
CA ALA A 214 9.51 -0.91 -0.60
C ALA A 214 9.64 0.47 0.07
N VAL A 215 10.83 0.79 0.60
CA VAL A 215 11.12 2.11 1.19
C VAL A 215 10.96 3.19 0.13
N VAL A 216 11.44 2.95 -1.10
CA VAL A 216 11.35 3.89 -2.22
C VAL A 216 9.90 4.08 -2.70
N VAL A 217 9.10 3.00 -2.76
CA VAL A 217 7.66 3.11 -3.11
C VAL A 217 6.90 3.92 -2.04
N ILE A 218 7.18 3.69 -0.76
CA ILE A 218 6.59 4.50 0.32
C ILE A 218 7.00 5.96 0.19
N LEU A 219 8.28 6.24 -0.09
CA LEU A 219 8.76 7.60 -0.35
C LEU A 219 8.03 8.25 -1.52
N ALA A 220 7.84 7.55 -2.65
CA ALA A 220 7.06 8.06 -3.77
C ALA A 220 5.60 8.38 -3.36
N SER A 221 4.99 7.52 -2.55
CA SER A 221 3.64 7.75 -2.03
C SER A 221 3.55 8.97 -1.10
N LEU A 222 4.60 9.22 -0.31
CA LEU A 222 4.73 10.40 0.54
C LEU A 222 4.87 11.67 -0.30
N ILE A 223 5.65 11.63 -1.39
CA ILE A 223 5.78 12.74 -2.34
C ILE A 223 4.41 13.08 -2.97
N LEU A 224 3.63 12.07 -3.37
CA LEU A 224 2.27 12.29 -3.89
C LEU A 224 1.36 12.96 -2.85
N ARG A 225 1.44 12.55 -1.57
CA ARG A 225 0.71 13.18 -0.46
C ARG A 225 1.20 14.61 -0.22
N PHE A 226 2.51 14.84 -0.28
CA PHE A 226 3.16 16.13 -0.08
C PHE A 226 2.63 17.19 -1.04
N PHE A 227 2.70 16.91 -2.33
CA PHE A 227 2.20 17.80 -3.38
C PHE A 227 0.68 17.72 -3.59
N GLY A 228 -0.04 16.85 -2.87
CA GLY A 228 -1.49 16.73 -2.99
C GLY A 228 -1.94 16.25 -4.37
N VAL A 229 -1.09 15.51 -5.09
CA VAL A 229 -1.37 15.01 -6.45
C VAL A 229 -2.69 14.23 -6.45
N ARG A 230 -3.64 14.59 -7.33
CA ARG A 230 -4.99 13.99 -7.42
C ARG A 230 -5.77 13.98 -6.08
N GLY A 231 -5.44 14.92 -5.18
CA GLY A 231 -6.02 15.00 -3.84
C GLY A 231 -5.57 13.87 -2.91
N ALA A 232 -4.35 13.32 -3.09
CA ALA A 232 -3.86 12.17 -2.31
C ALA A 232 -4.07 12.32 -0.79
N HIS A 233 -3.71 13.48 -0.23
CA HIS A 233 -3.88 13.76 1.20
C HIS A 233 -5.33 14.05 1.58
N SER A 234 -6.04 14.93 0.85
CA SER A 234 -7.43 15.32 1.17
C SER A 234 -8.42 14.15 1.05
N ARG A 235 -8.19 13.25 0.08
CA ARG A 235 -9.02 12.04 -0.14
C ARG A 235 -8.62 10.88 0.76
N ASN A 236 -7.55 11.01 1.55
CA ASN A 236 -6.95 9.95 2.38
C ASN A 236 -6.50 8.72 1.57
N LYS A 237 -5.89 8.95 0.41
CA LYS A 237 -5.26 7.93 -0.43
C LYS A 237 -3.81 7.70 -0.01
N CYS A 238 -3.20 6.65 -0.55
CA CYS A 238 -1.82 6.26 -0.27
C CYS A 238 -1.57 6.04 1.23
N ARG A 239 -2.51 5.41 1.93
CA ARG A 239 -2.28 4.96 3.31
C ARG A 239 -1.30 3.80 3.27
N THR A 240 -0.39 3.74 4.23
CA THR A 240 0.74 2.80 4.21
C THR A 240 0.74 1.93 5.45
N ILE A 241 0.88 0.62 5.25
CA ILE A 241 1.12 -0.37 6.30
C ILE A 241 2.45 -1.03 5.99
N TYR A 242 3.37 -0.93 6.94
CA TYR A 242 4.59 -1.71 6.94
C TYR A 242 4.48 -2.82 7.96
N VAL A 243 4.81 -4.04 7.56
CA VAL A 243 4.89 -5.20 8.46
C VAL A 243 6.35 -5.61 8.54
N GLU A 244 6.93 -5.55 9.73
CA GLU A 244 8.29 -6.03 9.94
C GLU A 244 8.36 -7.55 9.72
N SER A 245 9.46 -7.99 9.10
CA SER A 245 9.66 -9.39 8.73
C SER A 245 9.71 -10.29 9.96
N PHE A 246 9.16 -11.51 9.81
CA PHE A 246 9.12 -12.51 10.87
C PHE A 246 10.52 -12.87 11.35
N ALA A 247 11.52 -12.86 10.46
CA ALA A 247 12.92 -13.13 10.80
C ALA A 247 13.55 -12.09 11.76
N ARG A 248 12.90 -10.94 12.00
CA ARG A 248 13.42 -9.88 12.86
C ARG A 248 12.91 -10.05 14.29
N VAL A 249 13.56 -10.90 15.07
CA VAL A 249 13.21 -11.15 16.49
C VAL A 249 13.76 -10.05 17.41
N LYS A 250 15.08 -9.85 17.35
CA LYS A 250 15.78 -9.01 18.33
C LYS A 250 15.84 -7.52 17.97
N GLY A 251 15.65 -7.14 16.71
CA GLY A 251 15.73 -5.73 16.34
C GLY A 251 15.19 -5.42 14.95
N LEU A 252 14.71 -4.19 14.78
CA LEU A 252 14.12 -3.71 13.53
C LEU A 252 15.11 -3.78 12.36
N SER A 253 14.59 -4.11 11.18
CA SER A 253 15.35 -4.03 9.93
C SER A 253 15.73 -2.59 9.62
N LEU A 254 16.67 -2.38 8.70
CA LEU A 254 17.01 -1.02 8.26
C LEU A 254 15.79 -0.33 7.64
N SER A 255 15.02 -1.06 6.82
CA SER A 255 13.74 -0.59 6.29
C SER A 255 12.77 -0.22 7.43
N GLY A 256 12.61 -1.09 8.43
CA GLY A 256 11.72 -0.83 9.56
C GLY A 256 12.11 0.41 10.36
N LYS A 257 13.42 0.61 10.62
CA LYS A 257 13.94 1.82 11.27
C LYS A 257 13.60 3.08 10.47
N LEU A 258 13.85 3.07 9.16
CA LEU A 258 13.57 4.20 8.27
C LEU A 258 12.08 4.52 8.17
N LEU A 259 11.24 3.48 8.12
CA LEU A 259 9.81 3.60 7.86
C LEU A 259 8.97 3.83 9.12
N SER A 260 9.47 3.47 10.30
CA SER A 260 8.75 3.57 11.59
C SER A 260 8.08 4.92 11.84
N ARG A 261 8.67 6.03 11.36
CA ARG A 261 8.13 7.38 11.51
C ARG A 261 7.36 7.90 10.30
N VAL A 262 7.39 7.18 9.17
CA VAL A 262 6.82 7.63 7.90
C VAL A 262 5.49 6.93 7.60
N VAL A 263 5.39 5.64 7.88
CA VAL A 263 4.22 4.84 7.52
C VAL A 263 3.03 5.11 8.44
N ASP A 264 1.81 4.93 7.94
CA ASP A 264 0.59 5.16 8.74
C ASP A 264 0.45 4.11 9.85
N ARG A 265 0.74 2.83 9.56
CA ARG A 265 0.83 1.77 10.58
C ARG A 265 2.11 0.98 10.42
N PHE A 266 2.76 0.70 11.56
CA PHE A 266 4.00 -0.05 11.64
C PHE A 266 3.74 -1.29 12.51
N LEU A 267 3.58 -2.45 11.88
CA LEU A 267 3.24 -3.69 12.56
C LEU A 267 4.50 -4.50 12.82
N VAL A 268 4.59 -5.06 14.03
CA VAL A 268 5.67 -5.97 14.43
C VAL A 268 5.09 -7.30 14.92
N GLN A 269 5.83 -8.38 14.69
CA GLN A 269 5.40 -9.74 15.03
C GLN A 269 5.98 -10.27 16.35
N TRP A 270 6.90 -9.51 16.95
CA TRP A 270 7.58 -9.84 18.20
C TRP A 270 7.35 -8.71 19.20
N GLU A 271 6.99 -9.05 20.43
CA GLU A 271 6.67 -8.08 21.49
C GLU A 271 7.89 -7.21 21.82
N GLU A 272 9.09 -7.78 21.78
CA GLU A 272 10.34 -7.07 22.07
C GLU A 272 10.64 -5.93 21.07
N LEU A 273 10.03 -5.97 19.88
CA LEU A 273 10.18 -4.93 18.87
C LEU A 273 9.25 -3.75 19.10
N GLU A 274 8.17 -3.90 19.87
CA GLU A 274 7.20 -2.84 20.10
C GLU A 274 7.88 -1.61 20.71
N ARG A 275 8.68 -1.83 21.75
CA ARG A 275 9.48 -0.79 22.40
C ARG A 275 10.52 -0.16 21.47
N LYS A 276 11.04 -0.93 20.52
CA LYS A 276 12.09 -0.50 19.58
C LYS A 276 11.53 0.34 18.42
N GLY A 277 10.22 0.29 18.19
CA GLY A 277 9.50 1.09 17.18
C GLY A 277 9.23 2.54 17.58
N GLY A 278 9.86 3.06 18.64
CA GLY A 278 9.71 4.45 19.05
C GLY A 278 8.27 4.84 19.42
N GLY A 279 7.53 3.91 20.03
CA GLY A 279 6.12 4.09 20.42
C GLY A 279 5.11 4.02 19.29
N ARG A 280 5.55 3.75 18.05
CA ARG A 280 4.68 3.63 16.86
C ARG A 280 4.48 2.20 16.36
N ALA A 281 5.26 1.26 16.87
CA ALA A 281 5.07 -0.15 16.56
C ALA A 281 3.81 -0.68 17.24
N GLU A 282 3.05 -1.47 16.50
CA GLU A 282 1.89 -2.20 17.00
C GLU A 282 2.25 -3.69 16.97
N PHE A 283 2.31 -4.32 18.14
CA PHE A 283 2.46 -5.78 18.23
C PHE A 283 1.13 -6.46 17.91
N TRP A 284 1.14 -7.37 16.92
CA TRP A 284 -0.04 -8.11 16.47
C TRP A 284 0.12 -9.63 16.56
N GLY A 285 1.17 -10.10 17.23
CA GLY A 285 1.51 -11.52 17.30
C GLY A 285 2.09 -12.06 16.00
N ILE A 286 2.10 -13.40 15.89
CA ILE A 286 2.62 -14.12 14.74
C ILE A 286 1.60 -13.99 13.60
N LEU A 287 1.99 -13.26 12.55
CA LEU A 287 1.15 -13.01 11.39
C LEU A 287 1.50 -13.91 10.19
N VAL A 288 2.67 -14.54 10.22
CA VAL A 288 3.23 -15.45 9.20
C VAL A 288 3.32 -16.88 9.72
#